data_AF-A0A2V2ZVM7-F1
#
_entry.id   AF-A0A2V2ZVM7-F1
#
_cell.length_a   1.000
_cell.length_b   1.000
_cell.length_c   1.000
_cell.angle_alpha   90.00
_cell.angle_beta   90.00
_cell.angle_gamma   90.00
#
_symmetry.space_group_name_H-M   'P 1'
#
loop_
_entity.id
_entity.type
_entity.pdbx_description
1 polymer ?
#
loop_
_entity_poly.entity_id
_entity_poly.type
_entity_poly.pdbx_seq_one_letter_code
_entity_poly.pdbx_strand_id
1 'polypeptide(L)'
;MEILLENPFILIALIAFISSFFKKKKGEQRENPKKPPKQRPQPQAERPAVEASMEKALKEEKRQQAERASRIEEEYRRRKQQAEESMRALQNQKSAAERKANSLREPAAKLVERPHTQPSGQFTPKKQALVDGVIWSEILGPPRAKNPHRSIQRK
;
A
#
# COMPACT_ATOMS: atom_id res chain seq x y z
N MET A 1 -4.61 -5.03 -18.31
CA MET A 1 -3.56 -5.96 -17.86
C MET A 1 -3.61 -7.31 -18.58
N GLU A 2 -4.75 -7.71 -19.15
CA GLU A 2 -4.92 -9.03 -19.80
C GLU A 2 -4.42 -9.09 -21.25
N ILE A 3 -4.39 -7.95 -21.95
CA ILE A 3 -3.96 -7.82 -23.36
C ILE A 3 -2.47 -8.18 -23.55
N LEU A 4 -1.65 -8.03 -22.51
CA LEU A 4 -0.21 -8.32 -22.57
C LEU A 4 0.10 -9.83 -22.53
N LEU A 5 -0.82 -10.66 -22.03
CA LEU A 5 -0.66 -12.12 -21.92
C LEU A 5 -1.41 -12.89 -23.02
N GLU A 6 -2.37 -12.25 -23.69
CA GLU A 6 -3.22 -12.87 -24.71
C GLU A 6 -2.52 -12.98 -26.08
N ASN A 7 -1.47 -12.18 -26.30
CA ASN A 7 -0.69 -12.21 -27.54
C ASN A 7 0.70 -12.83 -27.33
N PRO A 8 0.98 -14.04 -27.88
CA PRO A 8 2.26 -14.72 -27.69
C PRO A 8 3.46 -13.92 -28.22
N PHE A 9 3.27 -13.06 -29.22
CA PHE A 9 4.34 -12.19 -29.74
C PHE A 9 4.74 -11.10 -28.73
N ILE A 10 3.76 -10.54 -28.02
CA ILE A 10 4.00 -9.51 -26.98
C ILE A 10 4.73 -10.13 -25.78
N LEU A 11 4.39 -11.37 -25.42
CA LEU A 11 5.06 -12.11 -24.34
C LEU A 11 6.55 -12.34 -24.65
N ILE A 12 6.87 -12.78 -25.87
CA ILE A 12 8.26 -12.99 -26.32
C ILE A 12 9.04 -11.66 -26.31
N ALA A 13 8.44 -10.58 -26.81
CA ALA A 13 9.06 -9.25 -26.83
C ALA A 13 9.34 -8.74 -25.40
N LEU A 14 8.42 -8.95 -24.45
CA LEU A 14 8.59 -8.57 -23.05
C LEU A 14 9.74 -9.34 -22.38
N ILE A 15 9.81 -10.65 -22.59
CA ILE A 15 10.88 -11.49 -22.05
C ILE A 15 12.23 -11.09 -22.63
N ALA A 16 12.30 -10.79 -23.94
CA ALA A 16 13.53 -10.34 -24.60
C ALA A 16 13.99 -8.97 -24.07
N PHE A 17 13.06 -8.04 -23.84
CA PHE A 17 13.34 -6.72 -23.28
C PHE A 17 13.92 -6.82 -21.87
N ILE A 18 13.29 -7.62 -20.99
CA ILE A 18 13.78 -7.84 -19.63
C ILE A 18 15.13 -8.58 -19.64
N SER A 19 15.28 -9.61 -20.48
CA SER A 19 16.54 -10.37 -20.60
C SER A 19 17.72 -9.51 -21.07
N SER A 20 17.47 -8.54 -21.96
CA SER A 20 18.47 -7.58 -22.43
C SER A 20 19.00 -6.70 -21.29
N PHE A 21 18.10 -6.29 -20.38
CA PHE A 21 18.46 -5.49 -19.21
C PHE A 21 19.35 -6.25 -18.21
N PHE A 22 19.13 -7.55 -18.04
CA PHE A 22 19.94 -8.38 -17.14
C PHE A 22 21.28 -8.84 -17.73
N LYS A 23 21.39 -8.94 -19.06
CA LYS A 23 22.64 -9.35 -19.73
C LYS A 23 23.76 -8.30 -19.63
N LYS A 24 23.42 -7.03 -19.41
CA LYS A 24 24.40 -5.93 -19.34
C LYS A 24 25.20 -5.89 -18.03
N LYS A 25 24.89 -6.73 -17.03
CA LYS A 25 25.56 -6.77 -15.71
C LYS A 25 26.49 -7.96 -15.49
N LYS A 26 26.68 -8.85 -16.48
CA LYS A 26 27.59 -10.00 -16.38
C LYS A 26 28.70 -9.87 -17.42
N GLY A 27 29.57 -8.88 -17.18
CA GLY A 27 30.84 -8.74 -17.88
C GLY A 27 31.76 -9.91 -17.53
N GLU A 28 32.22 -10.58 -18.58
CA GLU A 28 33.58 -11.11 -18.75
C GLU A 28 34.19 -11.90 -17.59
N GLN A 29 34.06 -13.22 -17.65
CA GLN A 29 35.05 -14.12 -17.05
C GLN A 29 35.39 -15.22 -18.05
N ARG A 30 36.34 -14.90 -18.93
CA ARG A 30 37.14 -15.88 -19.68
C ARG A 30 38.57 -15.68 -19.23
N GLU A 31 39.04 -16.49 -18.29
CA GLU A 31 40.47 -16.59 -17.96
C GLU A 31 40.93 -18.05 -18.00
N ASN A 32 42.08 -18.24 -18.64
CA ASN A 32 42.80 -19.48 -18.91
C ASN A 32 43.36 -20.14 -17.63
N PRO A 33 43.61 -21.47 -17.62
CA PRO A 33 44.13 -22.17 -16.46
C PRO A 33 45.68 -22.17 -16.42
N LYS A 34 46.27 -21.70 -15.31
CA LYS A 34 47.68 -21.92 -14.96
C LYS A 34 47.78 -22.97 -13.83
N LYS A 35 48.56 -24.03 -14.07
CA LYS A 35 48.90 -25.13 -13.13
C LYS A 35 49.76 -24.64 -11.95
N PRO A 36 49.66 -25.25 -10.76
CA PRO A 36 50.72 -25.21 -9.75
C PRO A 36 51.56 -26.52 -9.69
N PRO A 37 52.81 -26.48 -9.20
CA PRO A 37 53.75 -27.59 -9.22
C PRO A 37 53.59 -28.56 -8.03
N LYS A 38 54.01 -29.81 -8.26
CA LYS A 38 53.98 -30.96 -7.33
C LYS A 38 54.87 -30.73 -6.09
N GLN A 39 54.32 -30.97 -4.90
CA GLN A 39 55.08 -31.21 -3.66
C GLN A 39 55.15 -32.71 -3.37
N ARG A 40 56.34 -33.19 -2.96
CA ARG A 40 56.64 -34.58 -2.56
C ARG A 40 56.03 -34.90 -1.18
N PRO A 41 55.64 -36.15 -0.90
CA PRO A 41 55.11 -36.55 0.41
C PRO A 41 56.25 -36.96 1.37
N GLN A 42 56.13 -36.58 2.64
CA GLN A 42 56.89 -37.10 3.79
C GLN A 42 55.91 -37.62 4.86
N PRO A 43 56.36 -38.46 5.81
CA PRO A 43 55.68 -39.71 6.16
C PRO A 43 54.70 -39.57 7.33
N GLN A 44 53.77 -40.52 7.36
CA GLN A 44 52.75 -40.73 8.37
C GLN A 44 53.38 -41.05 9.74
N ALA A 45 52.95 -40.34 10.78
CA ALA A 45 52.96 -40.84 12.16
C ALA A 45 51.80 -40.22 12.95
N GLU A 46 51.14 -41.08 13.73
CA GLU A 46 50.21 -40.80 14.84
C GLU A 46 48.75 -40.38 14.51
N ARG A 47 47.84 -41.37 14.55
CA ARG A 47 46.38 -41.21 14.48
C ARG A 47 45.63 -41.74 15.73
N PRO A 48 45.78 -41.13 16.91
CA PRO A 48 44.66 -41.16 17.86
C PRO A 48 44.16 -39.77 18.29
N ALA A 49 44.95 -38.70 18.11
CA ALA A 49 44.56 -37.36 18.56
C ALA A 49 43.55 -36.66 17.63
N VAL A 50 43.51 -37.04 16.35
CA VAL A 50 42.70 -36.37 15.32
C VAL A 50 41.21 -36.72 15.46
N GLU A 51 40.87 -37.96 15.80
CA GLU A 51 39.46 -38.39 15.95
C GLU A 51 38.74 -37.71 17.12
N ALA A 52 39.41 -37.58 18.27
CA ALA A 52 38.86 -36.89 19.44
C ALA A 52 38.65 -35.38 19.20
N SER A 53 39.47 -34.76 18.34
CA SER A 53 39.30 -33.36 17.92
C SER A 53 38.15 -33.18 16.92
N MET A 54 37.97 -34.15 16.01
CA MET A 54 36.88 -34.15 15.03
C MET A 54 35.51 -34.31 15.69
N GLU A 55 35.41 -35.19 16.70
CA GLU A 55 34.14 -35.45 17.39
C GLU A 55 33.67 -34.23 18.21
N LYS A 56 34.62 -33.52 18.84
CA LYS A 56 34.34 -32.25 19.53
C LYS A 56 33.90 -31.16 18.57
N ALA A 57 34.59 -31.00 17.45
CA ALA A 57 34.22 -30.03 16.43
C ALA A 57 32.81 -30.29 15.86
N LEU A 58 32.47 -31.55 15.57
CA LEU A 58 31.15 -31.93 15.06
C LEU A 58 30.03 -31.67 16.09
N LYS A 59 30.30 -31.89 17.38
CA LYS A 59 29.34 -31.64 18.46
C LYS A 59 29.10 -30.14 18.68
N GLU A 60 30.15 -29.34 18.53
CA GLU A 60 30.06 -27.87 18.60
C GLU A 60 29.32 -27.29 17.40
N GLU A 61 29.57 -27.80 16.20
CA GLU A 61 28.87 -27.41 14.97
C GLU A 61 27.36 -27.72 15.07
N LYS A 62 27.00 -28.92 15.58
CA LYS A 62 25.59 -29.29 15.83
C LYS A 62 24.90 -28.37 16.84
N ARG A 63 25.60 -27.95 17.91
CA ARG A 63 25.04 -26.99 18.89
C ARG A 63 24.82 -25.62 18.25
N GLN A 64 25.78 -25.12 17.49
CA GLN A 64 25.64 -23.85 16.77
C GLN A 64 24.52 -23.91 15.73
N GLN A 65 24.33 -25.03 15.05
CA GLN A 65 23.26 -25.22 14.08
C GLN A 65 21.88 -25.27 14.75
N ALA A 66 21.77 -25.93 15.92
CA ALA A 66 20.55 -25.95 16.72
C ALA A 66 20.18 -24.56 17.26
N GLU A 67 21.16 -23.78 17.74
CA GLU A 67 20.94 -22.40 18.19
C GLU A 67 20.54 -21.46 17.05
N ARG A 68 21.10 -21.65 15.85
CA ARG A 68 20.67 -20.90 14.66
C ARG A 68 19.24 -21.26 14.26
N ALA A 69 18.89 -22.55 14.30
CA ALA A 69 17.54 -23.02 13.99
C ALA A 69 16.50 -22.46 14.98
N SER A 70 16.80 -22.45 16.28
CA SER A 70 15.89 -21.89 17.29
C SER A 70 15.69 -20.38 17.11
N ARG A 71 16.76 -19.62 16.83
CA ARG A 71 16.66 -18.18 16.54
C ARG A 71 15.80 -17.89 15.31
N ILE A 72 15.97 -18.66 14.24
CA ILE A 72 15.17 -18.51 13.02
C ILE A 72 13.69 -18.83 13.30
N GLU A 73 13.42 -19.85 14.11
CA GLU A 73 12.05 -20.21 14.48
C GLU A 73 11.38 -19.13 15.35
N GLU A 74 12.10 -18.55 16.31
CA GLU A 74 11.61 -17.44 17.13
C GLU A 74 11.31 -16.20 16.29
N GLU A 75 12.21 -15.82 15.37
CA GLU A 75 11.98 -14.73 14.43
C GLU A 75 10.77 -14.98 13.54
N TYR A 76 10.61 -16.21 13.04
CA TYR A 76 9.46 -16.59 12.24
C TYR A 76 8.16 -16.48 13.03
N ARG A 77 8.12 -16.99 14.26
CA ARG A 77 6.96 -16.87 15.16
C ARG A 77 6.61 -15.42 15.43
N ARG A 78 7.61 -14.57 15.72
CA ARG A 78 7.40 -13.15 15.97
C ARG A 78 6.86 -12.42 14.73
N ARG A 79 7.43 -12.66 13.55
CA ARG A 79 6.93 -12.09 12.29
C ARG A 79 5.52 -12.55 11.97
N LYS A 80 5.20 -13.83 12.22
CA LYS A 80 3.87 -14.38 12.03
C LYS A 80 2.83 -13.70 12.93
N GLN A 81 3.16 -13.49 14.20
CA GLN A 81 2.28 -12.77 15.14
C GLN A 81 2.04 -11.33 14.68
N GLN A 82 3.08 -10.59 14.29
CA GLN A 82 2.96 -9.23 13.76
C GLN A 82 2.11 -9.16 12.49
N ALA A 83 2.30 -10.12 11.58
CA ALA A 83 1.49 -10.24 10.36
C ALA A 83 0.01 -10.51 10.69
N GLU A 84 -0.27 -11.38 11.68
CA GLU A 84 -1.63 -11.68 12.10
C GLU A 84 -2.31 -10.48 12.79
N GLU A 85 -1.59 -9.77 13.65
CA GLU A 85 -2.08 -8.55 14.31
C GLU A 85 -2.39 -7.45 13.30
N SER A 86 -1.50 -7.20 12.35
CA SER A 86 -1.73 -6.21 11.28
C SER A 86 -2.91 -6.59 10.38
N MET A 87 -3.05 -7.86 10.02
CA MET A 87 -4.20 -8.37 9.28
C MET A 87 -5.52 -8.16 10.04
N ARG A 88 -5.54 -8.49 11.34
CA ARG A 88 -6.72 -8.25 12.19
C ARG A 88 -7.06 -6.77 12.29
N ALA A 89 -6.06 -5.90 12.44
CA ALA A 89 -6.26 -4.45 12.49
C ALA A 89 -6.86 -3.91 11.17
N LEU A 90 -6.34 -4.35 10.02
CA LEU A 90 -6.86 -4.02 8.70
C LEU A 90 -8.31 -4.51 8.51
N GLN A 91 -8.62 -5.72 8.95
CA GLN A 91 -9.97 -6.28 8.88
C GLN A 91 -10.95 -5.49 9.75
N ASN A 92 -10.55 -5.12 10.96
CA ASN A 92 -11.35 -4.27 11.85
C ASN A 92 -11.58 -2.89 11.24
N GLN A 93 -10.56 -2.27 10.65
CA GLN A 93 -10.69 -0.99 9.97
C GLN A 93 -11.65 -1.08 8.77
N LYS A 94 -11.53 -2.14 7.96
CA LYS A 94 -12.42 -2.39 6.81
C LYS A 94 -13.87 -2.54 7.26
N SER A 95 -14.14 -3.38 8.27
CA SER A 95 -15.51 -3.58 8.77
C SER A 95 -16.11 -2.31 9.40
N ALA A 96 -15.30 -1.50 10.10
CA ALA A 96 -15.73 -0.20 10.61
C ALA A 96 -16.05 0.79 9.47
N ALA A 97 -15.22 0.82 8.43
CA ALA A 97 -15.44 1.64 7.25
C ALA A 97 -16.71 1.21 6.49
N GLU A 98 -16.94 -0.09 6.32
CA GLU A 98 -18.16 -0.64 5.69
C GLU A 98 -19.41 -0.30 6.49
N ARG A 99 -19.38 -0.42 7.82
CA ARG A 99 -20.51 0.00 8.69
C ARG A 99 -20.80 1.49 8.53
N LYS A 100 -19.76 2.32 8.52
CA LYS A 100 -19.91 3.77 8.31
C LYS A 100 -20.47 4.07 6.91
N ALA A 101 -19.97 3.41 5.88
CA ALA A 101 -20.47 3.57 4.51
C ALA A 101 -21.94 3.16 4.40
N ASN A 102 -22.34 2.03 4.99
CA ASN A 102 -23.73 1.58 4.99
C ASN A 102 -24.65 2.53 5.76
N SER A 103 -24.20 3.06 6.92
CA SER A 103 -24.96 4.06 7.68
C SER A 103 -25.15 5.39 6.94
N LEU A 104 -24.27 5.72 5.99
CA LEU A 104 -24.41 6.89 5.12
C LEU A 104 -25.22 6.58 3.85
N ARG A 105 -25.19 5.32 3.39
CA ARG A 105 -25.93 4.87 2.22
C ARG A 105 -27.44 4.82 2.46
N GLU A 106 -27.90 4.39 3.63
CA GLU A 106 -29.33 4.38 3.97
C GLU A 106 -29.99 5.78 3.92
N PRO A 107 -29.42 6.84 4.56
CA PRO A 107 -29.98 8.18 4.45
C PRO A 107 -29.80 8.76 3.04
N ALA A 108 -28.73 8.44 2.32
CA ALA A 108 -28.54 8.86 0.94
C ALA A 108 -29.56 8.22 -0.02
N ALA A 109 -29.87 6.93 0.13
CA ALA A 109 -30.91 6.25 -0.65
C ALA A 109 -32.30 6.83 -0.36
N LYS A 110 -32.60 7.13 0.92
CA LYS A 110 -33.85 7.82 1.30
C LYS A 110 -33.92 9.27 0.78
N LEU A 111 -32.80 9.94 0.55
CA LEU A 111 -32.75 11.27 -0.08
C LEU A 111 -32.96 11.19 -1.60
N VAL A 112 -32.56 10.09 -2.25
CA VAL A 112 -32.78 9.85 -3.70
C VAL A 112 -34.20 9.35 -3.99
N GLU A 113 -34.82 8.61 -3.06
CA GLU A 113 -36.22 8.16 -3.16
C GLU A 113 -37.24 9.24 -2.80
N ARG A 114 -36.83 10.35 -2.19
CA ARG A 114 -37.65 11.56 -2.27
C ARG A 114 -37.77 11.87 -3.75
N PRO A 115 -38.99 11.90 -4.34
CA PRO A 115 -39.12 12.29 -5.72
C PRO A 115 -38.41 13.63 -5.82
N HIS A 116 -37.32 13.64 -6.58
CA HIS A 116 -36.63 14.85 -6.96
C HIS A 116 -37.69 15.60 -7.75
N THR A 117 -38.48 16.40 -7.03
CA THR A 117 -39.36 17.38 -7.62
C THR A 117 -38.37 18.33 -8.22
N GLN A 118 -37.99 18.04 -9.47
CA GLN A 118 -37.36 19.02 -10.32
C GLN A 118 -38.20 20.28 -10.09
N PRO A 119 -37.62 21.42 -9.70
CA PRO A 119 -38.36 22.66 -9.72
C PRO A 119 -38.60 22.98 -11.21
N SER A 120 -39.49 22.24 -11.85
CA SER A 120 -40.08 22.52 -13.16
C SER A 120 -41.16 23.60 -13.02
N GLY A 121 -41.33 24.18 -11.83
CA GLY A 121 -42.04 25.43 -11.66
C GLY A 121 -41.16 26.58 -12.13
N GLN A 122 -41.48 27.16 -13.28
CA GLN A 122 -41.04 28.52 -13.60
C GLN A 122 -41.39 29.43 -12.41
N PHE A 123 -40.37 29.92 -11.71
CA PHE A 123 -40.55 30.85 -10.61
C PHE A 123 -41.08 32.18 -11.17
N THR A 124 -42.39 32.33 -11.15
CA THR A 124 -43.12 33.53 -11.58
C THR A 124 -43.79 34.16 -10.36
N PRO A 125 -43.00 34.79 -9.46
CA PRO A 125 -43.56 35.39 -8.26
C PRO A 125 -44.49 36.54 -8.64
N LYS A 126 -45.67 36.59 -8.00
CA LYS A 126 -46.59 37.71 -8.13
C LYS A 126 -45.91 38.99 -7.61
N LYS A 127 -46.14 40.13 -8.25
CA LYS A 127 -45.53 41.42 -7.89
C LYS A 127 -45.65 41.75 -6.39
N GLN A 128 -46.81 41.50 -5.78
CA GLN A 128 -47.04 41.73 -4.36
C GLN A 128 -46.15 40.86 -3.47
N ALA A 129 -45.99 39.57 -3.80
CA ALA A 129 -45.13 38.66 -3.03
C ALA A 129 -43.65 39.07 -3.06
N LEU A 130 -43.19 39.69 -4.15
CA LEU A 130 -41.85 40.27 -4.21
C LEU A 130 -41.71 41.49 -3.29
N VAL A 131 -42.71 42.37 -3.30
CA VAL A 131 -42.72 43.56 -2.43
C VAL A 131 -42.73 43.14 -0.96
N ASP A 132 -43.61 42.20 -0.60
CA ASP A 132 -43.69 41.67 0.76
C ASP A 132 -42.38 40.99 1.16
N GLY A 133 -41.76 40.20 0.27
CA GLY A 133 -40.46 39.58 0.51
C GLY A 133 -39.35 40.60 0.80
N VAL A 134 -39.33 41.71 0.08
CA VAL A 134 -38.39 42.81 0.33
C VAL A 134 -38.67 43.46 1.69
N ILE A 135 -39.94 43.71 2.03
CA ILE A 135 -40.31 44.27 3.33
C ILE A 135 -39.88 43.33 4.47
N TRP A 136 -40.16 42.03 4.34
CA TRP A 136 -39.74 41.03 5.33
C TRP A 136 -38.23 40.93 5.45
N SER A 137 -37.48 41.12 4.35
CA SER A 137 -36.02 41.15 4.40
C SER A 137 -35.46 42.33 5.20
N GLU A 138 -36.18 43.47 5.23
CA GLU A 138 -35.81 44.64 6.04
C GLU A 138 -36.19 44.46 7.51
N ILE A 139 -37.34 43.84 7.79
CA ILE A 139 -37.81 43.59 9.17
C ILE A 139 -36.96 42.52 9.86
N LEU A 140 -36.66 41.44 9.16
CA LEU A 140 -35.93 40.29 9.69
C LEU A 140 -34.41 40.43 9.52
N GLY A 141 -33.97 41.43 8.75
CA GLY A 141 -32.56 41.73 8.53
C GLY A 141 -31.90 42.42 9.74
N PRO A 142 -30.55 42.54 9.73
CA PRO A 142 -29.85 43.36 10.72
C PRO A 142 -30.36 44.81 10.66
N PRO A 143 -30.44 45.53 11.80
CA PRO A 143 -31.09 46.84 11.86
C PRO A 143 -30.42 47.83 10.90
N ARG A 144 -31.23 48.60 10.17
CA ARG A 144 -30.80 49.61 9.19
C ARG A 144 -29.76 50.62 9.73
N ALA A 145 -29.75 50.84 11.03
CA ALA A 145 -28.74 51.65 11.72
C ALA A 145 -27.30 51.14 11.53
N LYS A 146 -27.10 49.83 11.32
CA LYS A 146 -25.78 49.24 11.09
C LYS A 146 -25.28 49.38 9.66
N ASN A 147 -26.18 49.50 8.68
CA ASN A 147 -25.84 49.64 7.26
C ASN A 147 -26.72 50.71 6.56
N PRO A 148 -26.45 52.01 6.78
CA PRO A 148 -27.19 53.07 6.10
C PRO A 148 -27.01 53.02 4.58
N HIS A 149 -28.07 53.24 3.81
CA HIS A 149 -27.95 53.28 2.35
C HIS A 149 -27.06 54.45 1.91
N ARG A 150 -26.22 54.21 0.92
CA ARG A 150 -25.46 55.27 0.26
C ARG A 150 -26.43 56.14 -0.55
N SER A 151 -26.42 57.45 -0.28
CA SER A 151 -27.08 58.42 -1.14
C SER A 151 -26.41 58.44 -2.51
N ILE A 152 -27.20 58.28 -3.57
CA ILE A 152 -26.72 58.47 -4.95
C ILE A 152 -26.40 59.96 -5.11
N GLN A 153 -25.12 60.28 -5.23
CA GLN A 153 -24.67 61.61 -5.64
C GLN A 153 -25.07 61.78 -7.12
N ARG A 154 -26.08 62.61 -7.39
CA ARG A 154 -26.35 63.06 -8.76
C ARG A 154 -25.27 64.08 -9.15
N LYS A 155 -24.51 63.78 -10.20
CA LYS A 155 -23.74 64.77 -10.95
C LYS A 155 -24.65 65.51 -11.92
#